data_AF-A0ABD0Q0F1-F1
#
_entry.id   AF-A0ABD0Q0F1-F1
#
_cell.length_a   1.000
_cell.length_b   1.000
_cell.length_c   1.000
_cell.angle_alpha   90.00
_cell.angle_beta   90.00
_cell.angle_gamma   90.00
#
_symmetry.space_group_name_H-M   'P 1'
#
loop_
_entity.id
_entity.type
_entity.pdbx_description
1 polymer ?
#
loop_
_entity_poly.entity_id
_entity_poly.type
_entity_poly.pdbx_seq_one_letter_code
_entity_poly.pdbx_strand_id
1 'polypeptide(L)'
;SEEEETDGRARPVQVLVVKDDHTFELDEAALSKILLAEEVRDREVVAISVAGAFRKGKSFLMDFMLRYMYSQASDKWLGDPEEPLTGFSWRGGSERETTGIQIWSEVFLVDKPDGSK
;
A
#
# COMPACT_ATOMS: atom_id res chain seq x y z
N SER A 1 -18.96 2.73 -17.32
CA SER A 1 -19.72 2.49 -16.08
C SER A 1 -19.08 1.31 -15.41
N GLU A 2 -18.26 1.46 -14.40
CA GLU A 2 -18.44 2.32 -13.23
C GLU A 2 -17.17 3.15 -12.96
N GLU A 3 -17.34 4.46 -12.79
CA GLU A 3 -16.44 5.22 -11.94
C GLU A 3 -16.71 4.68 -10.53
N GLU A 4 -15.82 3.84 -9.99
CA GLU A 4 -15.82 3.56 -8.56
C GLU A 4 -15.68 4.90 -7.85
N GLU A 5 -16.78 5.37 -7.25
CA GLU A 5 -16.76 6.42 -6.24
C GLU A 5 -15.69 6.06 -5.23
N THR A 6 -14.60 6.82 -5.22
CA THR A 6 -13.57 6.69 -4.20
C THR A 6 -14.20 7.14 -2.89
N ASP A 7 -14.57 6.20 -2.02
CA ASP A 7 -15.09 6.38 -0.64
C ASP A 7 -14.16 7.21 0.28
N GLY A 8 -13.14 7.89 -0.25
CA GLY A 8 -12.13 8.62 0.51
C GLY A 8 -11.25 7.75 1.40
N ARG A 9 -11.56 6.45 1.53
CA ARG A 9 -10.83 5.49 2.35
C ARG A 9 -9.55 5.04 1.66
N ALA A 10 -8.50 4.88 2.46
CA ALA A 10 -7.23 4.38 1.98
C ALA A 10 -7.34 2.93 1.51
N ARG A 11 -6.67 2.61 0.40
CA ARG A 11 -6.80 1.32 -0.29
C ARG A 11 -5.54 0.98 -1.09
N PRO A 12 -5.32 -0.29 -1.47
CA PRO A 12 -4.28 -0.63 -2.41
C PRO A 12 -4.63 -0.10 -3.81
N VAL A 13 -3.66 0.52 -4.47
CA VAL A 13 -3.79 1.08 -5.82
C VAL A 13 -2.77 0.41 -6.73
N GLN A 14 -3.24 -0.20 -7.81
CA GLN A 14 -2.39 -0.79 -8.83
C GLN A 14 -1.70 0.32 -9.62
N VAL A 15 -0.36 0.33 -9.61
CA VAL A 15 0.43 1.33 -10.35
C VAL A 15 1.22 0.71 -11.47
N LEU A 16 1.61 -0.56 -11.37
CA LEU A 16 2.25 -1.28 -12.47
C LEU A 16 1.42 -2.51 -12.82
N VAL A 17 0.85 -2.57 -14.02
CA VAL A 17 0.07 -3.70 -14.52
C VAL A 17 0.97 -4.58 -15.39
N VAL A 18 0.86 -5.90 -15.22
CA VAL A 18 1.48 -6.88 -16.13
C VAL A 18 0.39 -7.39 -17.05
N LYS A 19 0.53 -7.15 -18.35
CA LYS A 19 -0.43 -7.59 -19.37
C LYS A 19 -0.19 -9.05 -19.76
N ASP A 20 -1.18 -9.63 -20.42
CA ASP A 20 -1.13 -11.02 -20.90
C ASP A 20 -0.04 -11.25 -21.97
N ASP A 21 0.31 -10.21 -22.73
CA ASP A 21 1.41 -10.21 -23.70
C ASP A 21 2.80 -10.02 -23.05
N HIS A 22 2.87 -10.13 -21.73
CA HIS A 22 4.07 -9.92 -20.92
C HIS A 22 4.66 -8.51 -20.99
N THR A 23 3.90 -7.53 -21.46
CA THR A 23 4.28 -6.11 -21.37
C THR A 23 3.88 -5.52 -20.02
N PHE A 24 4.49 -4.38 -19.70
CA PHE A 24 4.24 -3.63 -18.48
C PHE A 24 3.57 -2.30 -18.83
N GLU A 25 2.54 -1.94 -18.08
CA GLU A 25 1.88 -0.64 -18.17
C GLU A 25 1.93 0.05 -16.81
N LEU A 26 2.36 1.32 -16.80
CA LEU A 26 2.38 2.17 -15.63
C LEU A 26 1.11 3.03 -15.63
N ASP A 27 0.34 2.98 -14.54
CA ASP A 27 -0.75 3.93 -14.30
C ASP A 27 -0.16 5.23 -13.74
N GLU A 28 0.35 6.07 -14.65
CA GLU A 28 0.94 7.36 -14.30
C GLU A 28 -0.08 8.30 -13.64
N ALA A 29 -1.36 8.20 -14.01
CA ALA A 29 -2.41 9.04 -13.45
C ALA A 29 -2.67 8.70 -11.98
N ALA A 30 -2.81 7.42 -11.65
CA ALA A 30 -2.97 6.96 -10.27
C ALA A 30 -1.72 7.26 -9.43
N LEU A 31 -0.52 7.02 -9.97
CA LEU A 31 0.73 7.30 -9.27
C LEU A 31 0.91 8.80 -9.01
N SER A 32 0.64 9.64 -10.00
CA SER A 32 0.71 11.10 -9.88
C SER A 32 -0.29 11.62 -8.85
N LYS A 33 -1.52 11.08 -8.83
CA LYS A 33 -2.54 11.47 -7.85
C LYS A 33 -2.08 11.26 -6.41
N ILE A 34 -1.29 10.21 -6.16
CA ILE A 34 -0.80 9.87 -4.81
C ILE A 34 0.47 10.65 -4.47
N LEU A 35 1.47 10.61 -5.34
CA LEU A 35 2.81 11.13 -5.02
C LEU A 35 3.00 12.62 -5.33
N LEU A 36 2.14 13.23 -6.15
CA LEU A 36 2.20 14.66 -6.48
C LEU A 36 1.13 15.49 -5.74
N ALA A 37 0.44 14.90 -4.76
CA ALA A 37 -0.45 15.63 -3.87
C ALA A 37 0.31 16.72 -3.10
N GLU A 38 -0.32 17.88 -2.92
CA GLU A 38 0.32 19.10 -2.38
C GLU A 38 0.99 18.86 -1.02
N GLU A 39 0.39 18.00 -0.19
CA GLU A 39 0.85 17.71 1.17
C GLU A 39 2.16 16.91 1.22
N VAL A 40 2.51 16.20 0.14
CA VAL A 40 3.60 15.20 0.12
C VAL A 40 4.64 15.40 -1.00
N ARG A 41 4.29 16.08 -2.10
CA ARG A 41 5.12 16.14 -3.31
C ARG A 41 6.52 16.73 -3.13
N ASP A 42 6.67 17.62 -2.15
CA ASP A 42 7.91 18.38 -1.89
C ASP A 42 8.66 17.82 -0.66
N ARG A 43 8.37 16.58 -0.25
CA ARG A 43 8.99 15.92 0.92
C ARG A 43 9.98 14.84 0.51
N GLU A 44 10.93 14.53 1.40
CA GLU A 44 11.78 13.37 1.24
C GLU A 44 10.96 12.07 1.36
N VAL A 45 11.19 11.13 0.45
CA VAL A 45 10.41 9.88 0.39
C VAL A 45 11.18 8.69 0.95
N VAL A 46 10.49 7.87 1.75
CA VAL A 46 10.94 6.53 2.15
C VAL A 46 10.00 5.52 1.51
N ALA A 47 10.54 4.64 0.66
CA ALA A 47 9.78 3.58 0.01
C ALA A 47 10.08 2.24 0.68
N ILE A 48 9.05 1.59 1.22
CA ILE A 48 9.14 0.23 1.77
C ILE A 48 8.47 -0.72 0.78
N SER A 49 9.20 -1.73 0.34
CA SER A 49 8.71 -2.76 -0.59
C SER A 49 8.96 -4.15 -0.06
N VAL A 50 7.99 -5.04 -0.25
CA VAL A 50 8.10 -6.46 0.09
C VAL A 50 8.02 -7.27 -1.20
N ALA A 51 9.16 -7.85 -1.59
CA ALA A 51 9.27 -8.68 -2.79
C ALA A 51 9.72 -10.10 -2.44
N GLY A 52 9.46 -11.06 -3.35
CA GLY A 52 9.89 -12.44 -3.19
C GLY A 52 8.88 -13.45 -3.73
N ALA A 53 9.14 -14.72 -3.45
CA ALA A 53 8.36 -15.83 -3.98
C ALA A 53 6.86 -15.69 -3.72
N PHE A 54 6.10 -16.20 -4.67
CA PHE A 54 4.65 -16.21 -4.63
C PHE A 54 4.13 -17.12 -3.48
N ARG A 55 2.98 -16.78 -2.87
CA ARG A 55 2.39 -17.43 -1.67
C ARG A 55 3.24 -17.45 -0.40
N LYS A 56 4.07 -16.43 -0.14
CA LYS A 56 4.89 -16.34 1.09
C LYS A 56 4.43 -15.26 2.09
N GLY A 57 3.15 -14.90 2.06
CA GLY A 57 2.57 -14.00 3.07
C GLY A 57 3.00 -12.54 2.96
N LYS A 58 3.35 -12.05 1.76
CA LYS A 58 3.83 -10.68 1.55
C LYS A 58 2.78 -9.62 1.91
N SER A 59 1.59 -9.69 1.29
CA SER A 59 0.47 -8.78 1.58
C SER A 59 0.05 -8.86 3.05
N PHE A 60 0.03 -10.07 3.63
CA PHE A 60 -0.24 -10.28 5.05
C PHE A 60 0.76 -9.53 5.95
N LEU A 61 2.06 -9.56 5.63
CA LEU A 61 3.06 -8.78 6.35
C LEU A 61 2.84 -7.26 6.16
N MET A 62 2.54 -6.83 4.93
CA MET A 62 2.30 -5.42 4.64
C MET A 62 1.08 -4.86 5.39
N ASP A 63 0.04 -5.65 5.60
CA ASP A 63 -1.13 -5.20 6.38
C ASP A 63 -0.78 -4.98 7.86
N PHE A 64 0.16 -5.75 8.44
CA PHE A 64 0.68 -5.43 9.77
C PHE A 64 1.52 -4.16 9.80
N MET A 65 2.28 -3.89 8.72
CA MET A 65 2.94 -2.60 8.57
C MET A 65 1.92 -1.47 8.51
N LEU A 66 0.80 -1.63 7.81
CA LEU A 66 -0.29 -0.65 7.80
C LEU A 66 -0.86 -0.41 9.21
N ARG A 67 -1.15 -1.48 9.97
CA ARG A 67 -1.60 -1.34 11.38
C ARG A 67 -0.62 -0.52 12.21
N TYR A 68 0.67 -0.79 12.07
CA TYR A 68 1.71 0.00 12.73
C TYR A 68 1.66 1.46 12.30
N MET A 69 1.64 1.73 10.99
CA MET A 69 1.66 3.09 10.45
C MET A 69 0.46 3.93 10.88
N TYR A 70 -0.72 3.34 11.01
CA TYR A 70 -1.93 4.01 11.53
C TYR A 70 -1.96 4.18 13.05
N SER A 71 -1.17 3.40 13.79
CA SER A 71 -1.21 3.33 15.27
C SER A 71 0.14 3.61 15.93
N GLN A 72 1.05 4.35 15.28
CA GLN A 72 2.45 4.52 15.72
C GLN A 72 2.59 5.06 17.15
N ALA A 73 1.62 5.84 17.63
CA ALA A 73 1.60 6.40 18.99
C ALA A 73 1.04 5.45 20.07
N SER A 74 0.63 4.24 19.71
CA SER A 74 -0.01 3.27 20.60
C SER A 74 0.93 2.11 20.93
N ASP A 75 1.06 1.79 22.22
CA ASP A 75 1.75 0.59 22.69
C ASP A 75 1.04 -0.71 22.24
N LYS A 76 -0.21 -0.61 21.79
CA LYS A 76 -1.04 -1.73 21.30
C LYS A 76 -1.27 -1.65 19.78
N TRP A 77 -0.29 -1.15 19.03
CA TRP A 77 -0.38 -0.97 17.57
C TRP A 77 -0.75 -2.24 16.79
N LEU A 78 -0.48 -3.43 17.34
CA LEU A 78 -0.76 -4.71 16.67
C LEU A 78 -2.27 -4.94 16.46
N GLY A 79 -3.12 -4.20 17.19
CA GLY A 79 -4.58 -4.34 17.15
C GLY A 79 -5.11 -5.41 18.10
N ASP A 80 -6.43 -5.58 18.10
CA ASP A 80 -7.09 -6.64 18.84
C ASP A 80 -6.79 -8.01 18.17
N PRO A 81 -6.49 -9.08 18.92
CA PRO A 81 -6.34 -10.43 18.37
C PRO A 81 -7.53 -10.92 17.54
N GLU A 82 -8.74 -10.45 17.85
CA GLU A 82 -9.99 -10.80 17.14
C GLU A 82 -10.31 -9.84 15.99
N GLU A 83 -9.58 -8.74 15.85
CA GLU A 83 -9.76 -7.80 14.75
C GLU A 83 -9.22 -8.37 13.44
N PRO A 84 -10.03 -8.44 12.37
CA PRO A 84 -9.55 -8.88 11.06
C PRO A 84 -8.42 -8.00 10.51
N LEU A 85 -7.45 -8.63 9.86
CA LEU A 85 -6.38 -7.90 9.17
C LEU A 85 -6.87 -7.46 7.78
N THR A 86 -6.83 -6.15 7.52
CA THR A 86 -7.33 -5.52 6.30
C THR A 86 -6.27 -4.61 5.69
N GLY A 87 -6.33 -4.40 4.37
CA GLY A 87 -5.33 -3.66 3.64
C GLY A 87 -5.21 -4.14 2.20
N PHE A 88 -4.04 -4.63 1.83
CA PHE A 88 -3.79 -5.28 0.55
C PHE A 88 -4.57 -6.60 0.46
N SER A 89 -5.07 -6.96 -0.72
CA SER A 89 -5.76 -8.26 -0.86
C SER A 89 -4.82 -9.41 -0.57
N TRP A 90 -5.26 -10.33 0.30
CA TRP A 90 -4.60 -11.60 0.55
C TRP A 90 -5.64 -12.67 0.90
N ARG A 91 -5.37 -13.90 0.48
CA ARG A 91 -6.18 -15.07 0.81
C ARG A 91 -5.34 -16.33 0.86
N GLY A 92 -5.83 -17.36 1.56
CA GLY A 92 -5.34 -18.74 1.44
C GLY A 92 -5.52 -19.33 0.03
N GLY A 93 -4.95 -20.52 -0.24
CA GLY A 93 -5.05 -21.19 -1.55
C GLY A 93 -3.73 -21.31 -2.34
N SER A 94 -3.79 -21.82 -3.57
CA SER A 94 -2.66 -21.98 -4.49
C SER A 94 -2.56 -20.88 -5.55
N GLU A 95 -3.67 -20.20 -5.83
CA GLU A 95 -3.80 -19.27 -6.95
C GLU A 95 -3.22 -17.89 -6.68
N ARG A 96 -2.73 -17.26 -7.77
CA ARG A 96 -2.16 -15.91 -7.80
C ARG A 96 -3.16 -14.87 -7.34
N GLU A 97 -2.69 -14.01 -6.44
CA GLU A 97 -3.46 -12.90 -5.89
C GLU A 97 -2.92 -11.59 -6.44
N THR A 98 -1.68 -11.21 -6.08
CA THR A 98 -1.07 -9.96 -6.56
C THR A 98 -0.32 -10.15 -7.88
N THR A 99 -0.61 -9.31 -8.86
CA THR A 99 0.10 -9.13 -10.13
C THR A 99 0.69 -7.72 -10.19
N GLY A 100 1.84 -7.56 -10.83
CA GLY A 100 2.52 -6.25 -10.93
C GLY A 100 2.89 -5.63 -9.57
N ILE A 101 2.71 -4.31 -9.43
CA ILE A 101 3.00 -3.54 -8.22
C ILE A 101 1.77 -2.73 -7.81
N GLN A 102 1.42 -2.86 -6.53
CA GLN A 102 0.44 -2.02 -5.85
C GLN A 102 1.15 -1.14 -4.82
N ILE A 103 0.63 0.07 -4.61
CA ILE A 103 1.02 0.96 -3.52
C ILE A 103 -0.20 1.28 -2.66
N TRP A 104 0.02 1.70 -1.43
CA TRP A 104 -1.06 2.21 -0.58
C TRP A 104 -1.45 3.62 -1.03
N SER A 105 -2.74 3.94 -1.10
CA SER A 105 -3.20 5.25 -1.58
C SER A 105 -2.91 6.41 -0.64
N GLU A 106 -2.62 6.12 0.63
CA GLU A 106 -2.27 7.12 1.64
C GLU A 106 -0.76 7.11 1.89
N VAL A 107 -0.12 8.27 1.74
CA VAL A 107 1.30 8.46 2.06
C VAL A 107 1.41 8.92 3.51
N PHE A 108 2.08 8.12 4.34
CA PHE A 108 2.26 8.43 5.75
C PHE A 108 3.31 9.51 5.96
N LEU A 109 2.93 10.59 6.63
CA LEU A 109 3.85 11.64 7.06
C LEU A 109 4.44 11.28 8.42
N VAL A 110 5.77 11.14 8.48
CA VAL A 110 6.48 10.76 9.70
C VAL A 110 7.56 11.80 10.00
N ASP A 111 7.53 12.34 11.21
CA ASP A 111 8.57 13.27 11.67
C ASP A 111 9.85 12.47 11.99
N LYS A 112 10.95 12.84 11.35
CA LYS A 112 12.26 12.25 11.65
C LYS A 112 12.78 12.77 13.00
N PRO A 113 13.58 11.99 13.74
CA PRO A 113 14.16 12.44 15.01
C PRO A 113 15.06 13.69 14.87
N ASP A 114 15.60 13.94 13.68
CA ASP A 114 16.43 15.11 13.37
C ASP A 114 15.61 16.36 12.98
N GLY A 115 14.28 16.26 12.92
CA GLY A 115 13.37 17.36 12.59
C GLY A 115 13.29 17.71 11.10
N SER A 116 13.97 16.96 10.22
CA SER A 116 13.79 17.09 8.77
C SER A 116 12.44 16.50 8.31
N LYS A 117 11.90 17.02 7.21
CA LYS A 117 10.58 16.66 6.66
C LYS A 117 10.69 16.17 5.23
#